data_AF-A0A382LUG3-F1
#
_entry.id   AF-A0A382LUG3-F1
#
_cell.length_a   1.000
_cell.length_b   1.000
_cell.length_c   1.000
_cell.angle_alpha   90.00
_cell.angle_beta   90.00
_cell.angle_gamma   90.00
#
_symmetry.space_group_name_H-M   'P 1'
#
loop_
_entity.id
_entity.type
_entity.pdbx_description
1 polymer ?
#
loop_
_entity_poly.entity_id
_entity_poly.type
_entity_poly.pdbx_seq_one_letter_code
_entity_poly.pdbx_strand_id
1 'polypeptide(L)'
;MTTMWHFFVALSLSVSGLFADQFNSLTEAEQKAGWQLLFDGKNINQHWRNIGQKNVTGEGWAIEKGVLVKLQGKKAGNLLTRRTWTD
;
A
#
# COMPACT_ATOMS: atom_id res chain seq x y z
N MET A 1 -55.65 -31.39 -11.60
CA MET A 1 -54.89 -30.82 -10.46
C MET A 1 -53.49 -31.41 -10.51
N THR A 2 -52.55 -30.68 -11.10
CA THR A 2 -51.15 -31.10 -11.23
C THR A 2 -50.29 -30.07 -10.52
N THR A 3 -49.74 -30.47 -9.38
CA THR A 3 -48.87 -29.68 -8.51
C THR A 3 -47.53 -29.46 -9.21
N MET A 4 -47.23 -28.20 -9.52
CA MET A 4 -45.95 -27.78 -10.11
C MET A 4 -44.97 -27.48 -8.97
N TRP A 5 -44.01 -28.38 -8.74
CA TRP A 5 -42.94 -28.18 -7.78
C TRP A 5 -41.92 -27.22 -8.39
N HIS A 6 -41.97 -25.94 -8.01
CA HIS A 6 -40.91 -25.00 -8.37
C HIS A 6 -39.65 -25.33 -7.57
N PHE A 7 -38.71 -26.04 -8.19
CA PHE A 7 -37.34 -26.10 -7.73
C PHE A 7 -36.70 -24.72 -7.95
N PHE A 8 -36.68 -23.88 -6.91
CA PHE A 8 -35.86 -22.68 -6.89
C PHE A 8 -34.39 -23.10 -6.78
N VAL A 9 -33.66 -23.12 -7.89
CA VAL A 9 -32.20 -23.17 -7.88
C VAL A 9 -31.71 -21.76 -7.51
N ALA A 10 -31.31 -21.57 -6.26
CA ALA A 10 -30.61 -20.37 -5.84
C ALA A 10 -29.18 -20.43 -6.41
N LEU A 11 -28.92 -19.64 -7.45
CA LEU A 11 -27.58 -19.41 -7.96
C LEU A 11 -26.81 -18.57 -6.92
N SER A 12 -26.11 -19.23 -6.00
CA SER A 12 -25.16 -18.54 -5.12
C SER A 12 -23.92 -18.15 -5.94
N LEU A 13 -23.90 -16.92 -6.46
CA LEU A 13 -22.68 -16.30 -6.96
C LEU A 13 -21.77 -16.04 -5.75
N SER A 14 -20.91 -16.99 -5.43
CA SER A 14 -19.78 -16.76 -4.54
C SER A 14 -18.82 -15.80 -5.24
N VAL A 15 -18.96 -14.50 -4.97
CA VAL A 15 -18.01 -13.47 -5.41
C VAL A 15 -16.74 -13.59 -4.56
N SER A 16 -15.95 -14.63 -4.83
CA SER A 16 -14.62 -14.81 -4.27
C SER A 16 -13.63 -14.02 -5.15
N GLY A 17 -13.56 -12.69 -5.00
CA GLY A 17 -12.66 -11.92 -5.86
C GLY A 17 -12.46 -10.42 -5.63
N LEU A 18 -12.95 -9.82 -4.54
CA LEU A 18 -12.85 -8.35 -4.34
C LEU A 18 -11.86 -7.92 -3.25
N PHE A 19 -10.85 -8.71 -2.93
CA PHE A 19 -9.72 -8.22 -2.14
C PHE A 19 -8.57 -7.91 -3.09
N ALA A 20 -8.71 -6.81 -3.82
CA ALA A 20 -7.53 -6.15 -4.36
C ALA A 20 -6.73 -5.63 -3.17
N ASP A 21 -5.52 -6.13 -3.00
CA ASP A 21 -4.65 -5.72 -1.89
C ASP A 21 -4.45 -4.21 -1.98
N GLN A 22 -4.92 -3.48 -0.97
CA GLN A 22 -4.88 -2.03 -0.99
C GLN A 22 -3.41 -1.62 -0.82
N PHE A 23 -2.82 -1.00 -1.85
CA PHE A 23 -1.43 -0.56 -1.79
C PHE A 23 -1.14 0.21 -0.50
N ASN A 24 0.03 -0.03 0.08
CA ASN A 24 0.50 0.63 1.29
C ASN A 24 -0.43 0.38 2.50
N SER A 25 -0.86 -0.87 2.67
CA SER A 25 -1.53 -1.35 3.88
C SER A 25 -0.87 -2.65 4.32
N LEU A 26 -1.09 -3.04 5.57
CA LEU A 26 -0.64 -4.35 6.07
C LEU A 26 -1.86 -5.23 6.29
N THR A 27 -1.77 -6.47 5.84
CA THR A 27 -2.71 -7.52 6.22
C THR A 27 -2.67 -7.77 7.73
N GLU A 28 -3.71 -8.38 8.28
CA GLU A 28 -3.71 -8.75 9.69
C GLU A 28 -2.57 -9.71 10.06
N ALA A 29 -2.20 -10.61 9.14
CA ALA A 29 -1.12 -11.57 9.34
C ALA A 29 0.24 -10.86 9.45
N GLU A 30 0.50 -9.88 8.59
CA GLU A 30 1.73 -9.08 8.63
C GLU A 30 1.81 -8.26 9.92
N GLN A 31 0.71 -7.64 10.34
CA GLN A 31 0.65 -6.93 11.61
C GLN A 31 0.97 -7.86 12.80
N LYS A 32 0.39 -9.07 12.82
CA LYS A 32 0.67 -10.09 13.85
C LYS A 32 2.11 -10.59 13.83
N ALA A 33 2.73 -10.65 12.66
CA ALA A 33 4.14 -11.00 12.48
C ALA A 33 5.11 -9.85 12.81
N GLY A 34 4.61 -8.67 13.18
CA GLY A 34 5.43 -7.53 13.60
C GLY A 34 5.96 -6.67 12.46
N TRP A 35 5.40 -6.78 11.25
CA TRP A 35 5.77 -5.91 10.14
C TRP A 35 5.41 -4.46 10.45
N GLN A 36 6.24 -3.54 9.95
CA GLN A 36 6.01 -2.10 10.04
C GLN A 36 5.89 -1.50 8.65
N LEU A 37 4.81 -0.75 8.41
CA LEU A 37 4.62 0.02 7.20
C LEU A 37 5.47 1.30 7.26
N LEU A 38 6.47 1.42 6.38
CA LEU A 38 7.34 2.60 6.31
C LEU A 38 6.90 3.65 5.29
N PHE A 39 5.93 3.32 4.44
CA PHE A 39 5.35 4.27 3.50
C PHE A 39 3.88 3.94 3.34
N ASP A 40 3.03 4.94 3.58
CA ASP A 40 1.57 4.84 3.57
C ASP A 40 0.95 5.29 2.24
N GLY A 41 1.79 5.57 1.23
CA GLY A 41 1.34 6.11 -0.04
C GLY A 41 0.98 7.60 0.00
N LYS A 42 1.23 8.31 1.11
CA LYS A 42 0.81 9.72 1.28
C LYS A 42 1.92 10.62 1.79
N ASN A 43 2.72 10.16 2.75
CA ASN A 43 3.71 11.00 3.42
C ASN A 43 5.08 10.33 3.48
N ILE A 44 5.92 10.65 2.51
CA ILE A 44 7.31 10.19 2.48
C ILE A 44 8.13 10.68 3.69
N ASN A 45 7.82 11.87 4.22
CA ASN A 45 8.60 12.48 5.30
C ASN A 45 8.39 11.81 6.66
N GLN A 46 7.41 10.92 6.80
CA GLN A 46 7.12 10.26 8.07
C GLN A 46 8.27 9.34 8.52
N HIS A 47 8.77 8.48 7.61
CA HIS A 47 9.82 7.51 7.92
C HIS A 47 11.08 7.70 7.10
N TRP A 48 11.10 8.62 6.14
CA TRP A 48 12.25 8.85 5.26
C TRP A 48 12.73 10.29 5.34
N ARG A 49 13.99 10.49 4.95
CA ARG A 49 14.67 11.77 4.76
C ARG A 49 15.71 11.64 3.64
N ASN A 50 16.16 12.75 3.07
CA ASN A 50 17.37 12.70 2.24
C ASN A 50 18.63 12.53 3.11
N ILE A 51 19.66 11.89 2.55
CA ILE A 51 20.98 11.79 3.21
C ILE A 51 21.49 13.19 3.54
N GLY A 52 21.89 13.40 4.81
CA GLY A 52 22.39 14.69 5.29
C GLY A 52 21.32 15.77 5.51
N GLN A 53 20.04 15.51 5.23
CA GLN A 53 18.95 16.48 5.40
C GLN A 53 17.92 16.02 6.45
N LYS A 54 17.17 16.97 7.02
CA LYS A 54 16.13 16.68 8.03
C LYS A 54 14.88 16.06 7.43
N ASN A 55 14.53 16.43 6.21
CA ASN A 55 13.34 16.00 5.47
C ASN A 55 13.74 15.57 4.06
N VAL A 56 12.82 14.91 3.36
CA VAL A 56 12.90 14.78 1.91
C VAL A 56 12.61 16.15 1.32
N THR A 57 13.61 16.75 0.67
CA THR A 57 13.50 18.09 0.09
C THR A 57 13.88 18.09 -1.38
N GLY A 58 13.24 18.97 -2.15
CA GLY A 58 13.43 19.07 -3.58
C GLY A 58 12.31 18.39 -4.39
N GLU A 59 12.32 18.66 -5.69
CA GLU A 59 11.22 18.31 -6.59
C GLU A 59 11.41 16.95 -7.29
N GLY A 60 12.44 16.17 -6.95
CA GLY A 60 12.73 14.92 -7.64
C GLY A 60 11.96 13.69 -7.13
N TRP A 61 11.25 13.82 -6.01
CA TRP A 61 10.37 12.77 -5.48
C TRP A 61 8.92 13.26 -5.53
N ALA A 62 8.04 12.43 -6.06
CA ALA A 62 6.59 12.68 -6.10
C ALA A 62 5.84 11.46 -5.58
N ILE A 63 4.63 11.68 -5.09
CA ILE A 63 3.71 10.61 -4.72
C ILE A 63 2.55 10.64 -5.70
N GLU A 64 2.43 9.59 -6.51
CA GLU A 64 1.43 9.48 -7.56
C GLU A 64 0.61 8.22 -7.35
N LYS A 65 -0.70 8.37 -7.06
CA LYS A 65 -1.63 7.24 -6.83
C LYS A 65 -1.12 6.24 -5.77
N GLY A 66 -0.52 6.75 -4.69
CA GLY A 66 0.04 5.92 -3.62
C GLY A 66 1.43 5.34 -3.92
N VAL A 67 2.04 5.67 -5.06
CA VAL A 67 3.38 5.21 -5.43
C VAL A 67 4.39 6.33 -5.25
N LEU A 68 5.53 6.02 -4.64
CA LEU A 68 6.66 6.93 -4.57
C LEU A 68 7.46 6.88 -5.89
N VAL A 69 7.47 7.99 -6.62
CA VAL A 69 8.06 8.10 -7.96
C VAL A 69 9.28 9.02 -7.94
N LYS A 70 10.38 8.56 -8.54
CA LYS A 70 11.53 9.41 -8.84
C LYS A 70 11.30 10.10 -10.19
N LEU A 71 11.12 11.42 -10.17
CA LEU A 71 10.84 12.20 -11.36
C LEU A 71 12.07 12.32 -12.27
N GLN A 72 11.87 12.05 -13.56
CA GLN A 72 12.91 12.13 -14.57
C GLN A 72 13.41 13.58 -14.73
N GLY A 73 14.72 13.75 -14.90
CA GLY A 73 15.34 15.06 -15.12
C GLY A 73 15.43 15.95 -13.87
N LYS A 74 14.85 15.53 -12.73
CA LYS A 74 14.91 16.28 -11.47
C LYS A 74 15.88 15.63 -10.48
N LYS A 75 16.66 16.45 -9.77
CA LYS A 75 17.53 15.96 -8.69
C LYS A 75 16.67 15.61 -7.48
N ALA A 76 16.57 14.31 -7.19
CA ALA A 76 15.78 13.78 -6.07
C ALA A 76 16.61 13.54 -4.79
N GLY A 77 17.89 13.22 -4.96
CA GLY A 77 18.75 12.73 -3.88
C GLY A 77 18.38 11.32 -3.40
N ASN A 78 19.28 10.72 -2.63
CA ASN A 78 19.05 9.40 -2.04
C ASN A 78 18.17 9.52 -0.80
N LEU A 79 17.30 8.53 -0.60
CA LEU A 79 16.46 8.41 0.57
C LEU A 79 17.12 7.50 1.60
N LEU A 80 16.96 7.86 2.87
CA LEU A 80 17.39 7.10 4.03
C LEU A 80 16.23 7.07 5.02
N THR A 81 16.01 5.92 5.63
CA THR A 81 15.06 5.79 6.73
C THR A 81 15.51 6.64 7.93
N ARG A 82 14.55 7.20 8.65
CA ARG A 82 14.84 7.97 9.87
C ARG A 82 15.36 7.09 10.99
N ARG A 83 14.80 5.88 11.08
CA ARG A 83 15.23 4.85 12.03
C ARG A 83 16.36 4.02 11.41
N THR A 84 17.25 3.55 12.28
CA THR A 84 18.27 2.56 11.98
C THR A 84 17.87 1.25 12.64
N TRP A 85 18.12 0.14 11.96
CA TRP A 85 17.87 -1.20 12.47
C TRP A 85 19.17 -2.00 12.53
N THR A 86 19.18 -2.95 13.45
CA THR A 86 20.10 -4.08 13.56
C THR A 86 19.23 -5.32 13.78
N ASP A 87 19.75 -6.48 13.41
CA ASP A 87 19.14 -7.77 13.77
C ASP A 87 19.25 -8.04 15.28
#